data_AF-A0A3A0UV43-F1
#
_entry.id   AF-A0A3A0UV43-F1
#
_cell.length_a   1.000
_cell.length_b   1.000
_cell.length_c   1.000
_cell.angle_alpha   90.00
_cell.angle_beta   90.00
_cell.angle_gamma   90.00
#
_symmetry.space_group_name_H-M   'P 1'
#
loop_
_entity.id
_entity.type
_entity.pdbx_description
1 polymer ?
#
loop_
_entity_poly.entity_id
_entity_poly.type
_entity_poly.pdbx_seq_one_letter_code
_entity_poly.pdbx_strand_id
1 'polypeptide(L)'
;MSYSIVRVSKVKSGTNTTGIQKHVQRENNNYENEDIDHSKTYLNYDLVNANKQNFNNLIDEKIEQNYTGKRKMRADSIKHIEGLIT
;
A
#
# COMPACT_ATOMS: atom_id res chain seq x y z
N MET A 1 24.33 -8.31 15.37
CA MET A 1 23.49 -7.43 16.21
C MET A 1 22.30 -7.04 15.36
N SER A 2 21.08 -7.29 15.84
CA SER A 2 19.86 -6.95 15.10
C SER A 2 19.47 -5.50 15.37
N TYR A 3 18.90 -4.83 14.37
CA TYR A 3 18.38 -3.47 14.48
C TYR A 3 16.91 -3.47 14.11
N SER A 4 16.12 -2.65 14.80
CA SER A 4 14.76 -2.33 14.34
C SER A 4 14.84 -1.42 13.13
N ILE A 5 14.15 -1.78 12.06
CA ILE A 5 14.07 -0.98 10.85
C ILE A 5 12.65 -0.42 10.75
N VAL A 6 12.54 0.91 10.71
CA VAL A 6 11.30 1.62 10.42
C VAL A 6 11.58 2.63 9.32
N ARG A 7 10.99 2.41 8.14
CA ARG A 7 11.14 3.29 6.97
C ARG A 7 9.78 3.73 6.48
N VAL A 8 9.71 4.98 6.02
CA VAL A 8 8.53 5.53 5.33
C VAL A 8 8.86 5.96 3.90
N SER A 9 7.91 5.76 2.99
CA SER A 9 7.99 6.17 1.58
C SER A 9 6.75 6.98 1.18
N LYS A 10 6.97 8.07 0.43
CA LYS A 10 5.89 8.96 -0.05
C LYS A 10 5.26 8.38 -1.32
N VAL A 11 3.94 8.22 -1.33
CA VAL A 11 3.21 7.73 -2.50
C VAL A 11 2.26 8.81 -3.01
N LYS A 12 2.42 9.19 -4.28
CA LYS A 12 1.67 10.30 -4.91
C LYS A 12 0.62 9.86 -5.93
N SER A 13 0.95 8.85 -6.73
CA SER A 13 0.13 8.43 -7.88
C SER A 13 -0.68 7.18 -7.55
N GLY A 14 -1.91 7.13 -8.05
CA GLY A 14 -2.77 5.94 -7.95
C GLY A 14 -2.18 4.72 -8.65
N THR A 15 -1.36 4.91 -9.70
CA THR A 15 -0.63 3.81 -10.37
C THR A 15 0.36 3.15 -9.42
N ASN A 16 1.11 3.95 -8.64
CA ASN A 16 2.06 3.43 -7.66
C ASN A 16 1.33 2.70 -6.53
N THR A 17 0.20 3.25 -6.07
CA THR A 17 -0.68 2.58 -5.11
C THR A 17 -1.17 1.23 -5.62
N THR A 18 -1.59 1.13 -6.88
CA THR A 18 -2.01 -0.15 -7.49
C THR A 18 -0.85 -1.15 -7.54
N GLY A 19 0.36 -0.69 -7.88
CA GLY A 19 1.56 -1.53 -7.84
C GLY A 19 1.80 -2.09 -6.43
N ILE A 20 1.79 -1.23 -5.42
CA ILE A 20 1.94 -1.62 -4.01
C ILE A 20 0.84 -2.62 -3.61
N GLN A 21 -0.42 -2.35 -3.94
CA GLN A 21 -1.55 -3.25 -3.64
C GLN A 21 -1.29 -4.65 -4.20
N LYS A 22 -0.94 -4.75 -5.49
CA LYS A 22 -0.67 -6.03 -6.16
C LYS A 22 0.49 -6.79 -5.51
N HIS A 23 1.51 -6.08 -5.05
CA HIS A 23 2.64 -6.68 -4.34
C HIS A 23 2.28 -7.13 -2.93
N VAL A 24 1.60 -6.28 -2.14
CA VAL A 24 1.20 -6.55 -0.75
C VAL A 24 0.18 -7.69 -0.67
N GLN A 25 -0.85 -7.66 -1.53
CA GLN A 25 -1.95 -8.64 -1.51
C GLN A 25 -1.70 -9.85 -2.42
N ARG A 26 -0.47 -9.99 -2.94
CA ARG A 26 -0.03 -11.09 -3.81
C ARG A 26 -1.02 -11.38 -4.93
N GLU A 27 -1.40 -10.34 -5.69
CA GLU A 27 -2.41 -10.46 -6.77
C GLU A 27 -1.83 -10.91 -8.12
N ASN A 28 -0.51 -10.80 -8.30
CA ASN A 28 0.13 -11.28 -9.52
C ASN A 28 0.49 -12.76 -9.36
N ASN A 29 0.45 -13.49 -10.47
CA ASN A 29 0.92 -14.89 -10.51
C ASN A 29 2.44 -14.98 -10.65
N ASN A 30 3.04 -14.02 -11.36
CA ASN A 30 4.46 -13.99 -11.65
C ASN A 30 5.07 -12.72 -11.04
N TYR A 31 6.22 -12.87 -10.38
CA TYR A 31 7.03 -11.77 -9.87
C TYR A 31 8.45 -11.91 -10.41
N GLU A 32 9.07 -10.79 -10.76
CA GLU A 32 10.50 -10.74 -11.11
C GLU A 32 11.40 -10.94 -9.88
N ASN A 33 10.86 -10.72 -8.67
CA ASN A 33 11.61 -10.92 -7.43
C ASN A 33 11.68 -12.42 -7.09
N GLU A 34 12.86 -13.01 -7.31
CA GLU A 34 13.16 -14.42 -7.05
C GLU A 34 13.08 -14.81 -5.55
N ASP A 35 13.17 -13.83 -4.64
CA ASP A 35 13.09 -14.07 -3.18
C ASP A 35 11.66 -14.36 -2.69
N ILE A 36 10.64 -14.16 -3.54
CA ILE A 36 9.24 -14.43 -3.18
C ILE A 36 8.94 -15.92 -3.33
N ASP A 37 8.81 -16.61 -2.20
CA ASP A 37 8.29 -17.98 -2.16
C ASP A 37 6.75 -17.99 -2.18
N HIS A 38 6.18 -18.17 -3.38
CA HIS A 38 4.73 -18.25 -3.56
C HIS A 38 4.06 -19.33 -2.72
N SER A 39 4.76 -20.46 -2.50
CA SER A 39 4.21 -21.57 -1.73
C SER A 39 3.89 -21.16 -0.30
N LYS A 40 4.53 -20.11 0.22
CA LYS A 40 4.33 -19.56 1.57
C LYS A 40 3.37 -18.38 1.64
N THR A 41 2.79 -17.95 0.51
CA THR A 41 1.89 -16.78 0.48
C THR A 41 0.69 -16.93 1.42
N TYR A 42 0.22 -18.17 1.66
CA TYR A 42 -0.87 -18.46 2.59
C TYR A 42 -0.56 -18.11 4.06
N LEU A 43 0.73 -17.92 4.39
CA LEU A 43 1.17 -17.49 5.73
C LEU A 43 1.08 -15.98 5.92
N ASN A 44 0.94 -15.21 4.84
CA ASN A 44 0.80 -13.76 4.93
C ASN A 44 -0.58 -13.41 5.51
N TYR A 45 -0.63 -12.34 6.29
CA TYR A 45 -1.87 -11.86 6.90
C TYR A 45 -1.95 -10.33 6.83
N ASP A 46 -3.17 -9.82 6.77
CA ASP A 46 -3.48 -8.40 6.94
C ASP A 46 -3.98 -8.19 8.37
N LEU A 47 -3.39 -7.23 9.08
CA LEU A 47 -3.71 -6.92 10.47
C LEU A 47 -5.01 -6.12 10.64
N VAL A 48 -5.49 -5.48 9.58
CA VAL A 48 -6.60 -4.52 9.61
C VAL A 48 -7.81 -5.04 8.85
N ASN A 49 -7.60 -5.65 7.68
CA ASN A 49 -8.68 -6.05 6.79
C ASN A 49 -8.81 -7.58 6.74
N ALA A 50 -10.05 -8.08 6.83
CA ALA A 50 -10.32 -9.51 6.68
C ALA A 50 -10.21 -10.01 5.22
N ASN A 51 -10.38 -9.11 4.25
CA ASN A 51 -10.39 -9.42 2.83
C ASN A 51 -9.47 -8.47 2.05
N LYS A 52 -9.09 -8.87 0.84
CA LYS A 52 -8.39 -8.02 -0.12
C LYS A 52 -9.13 -6.70 -0.36
N GLN A 53 -8.38 -5.61 -0.46
CA GLN A 53 -8.91 -4.25 -0.56
C GLN A 53 -8.40 -3.53 -1.81
N ASN A 54 -9.24 -2.67 -2.39
CA ASN A 54 -8.75 -1.70 -3.36
C ASN A 54 -8.17 -0.50 -2.62
N PHE A 55 -6.85 -0.34 -2.66
CA PHE A 55 -6.16 0.71 -1.91
C PHE A 55 -6.49 2.11 -2.41
N ASN A 56 -6.66 2.31 -3.72
CA ASN A 56 -7.03 3.62 -4.26
C ASN A 56 -8.41 4.06 -3.77
N ASN A 57 -9.39 3.16 -3.81
CA ASN A 57 -10.74 3.45 -3.31
C ASN A 57 -10.70 3.82 -1.83
N LEU A 58 -10.02 3.05 -0.98
CA LEU A 58 -9.91 3.34 0.45
C LEU A 58 -9.25 4.70 0.73
N ILE A 59 -8.23 5.07 -0.05
CA ILE A 59 -7.54 6.34 0.10
C ILE A 59 -8.46 7.49 -0.31
N ASP A 60 -9.11 7.38 -1.47
CA ASP A 60 -9.98 8.45 -1.96
C ASP A 60 -11.22 8.61 -1.07
N GLU A 61 -11.83 7.51 -0.58
CA GLU A 61 -12.92 7.55 0.41
C GLU A 61 -12.48 8.24 1.71
N LYS A 62 -11.30 7.89 2.25
CA LYS A 62 -10.77 8.55 3.45
C LYS A 62 -10.51 10.03 3.22
N ILE A 63 -10.00 10.41 2.05
CA ILE A 63 -9.77 11.82 1.72
C ILE A 63 -11.12 12.54 1.62
N GLU A 64 -12.11 11.98 0.93
CA GLU A 64 -13.43 12.58 0.79
C GLU A 64 -14.14 12.79 2.14
N GLN A 65 -14.05 11.80 3.04
CA GLN A 65 -14.66 11.88 4.37
C GLN A 65 -14.01 12.92 5.29
N ASN A 66 -12.70 13.17 5.15
CA ASN A 66 -11.93 13.94 6.12
C ASN A 66 -11.39 15.28 5.59
N TYR A 67 -11.38 15.49 4.27
CA TYR A 67 -10.84 16.71 3.69
C TYR A 67 -11.86 17.86 3.80
N THR A 68 -11.58 18.79 4.71
CA THR A 68 -12.43 19.98 4.96
C THR A 68 -12.05 21.19 4.10
N GLY A 69 -11.01 21.07 3.27
CA GLY A 69 -10.56 22.15 2.42
C GLY A 69 -11.52 22.40 1.25
N LYS A 70 -11.66 23.67 0.85
CA LYS A 70 -12.52 24.07 -0.28
C LYS A 70 -11.83 23.95 -1.64
N ARG A 71 -10.51 23.72 -1.66
CA ARG A 71 -9.72 23.70 -2.89
C ARG A 71 -9.51 22.27 -3.37
N LYS A 72 -9.49 22.08 -4.69
CA LYS A 72 -9.09 20.81 -5.28
C LYS A 72 -7.68 20.44 -4.81
N MET A 73 -7.52 19.18 -4.40
CA MET A 73 -6.21 18.66 -4.01
C MET A 73 -5.26 18.65 -5.20
N ARG A 74 -4.00 19.01 -4.97
CA ARG A 74 -3.00 19.09 -6.05
C ARG A 74 -2.70 17.69 -6.61
N ALA A 75 -2.46 17.62 -7.92
CA ALA A 75 -2.15 16.36 -8.59
C ALA A 75 -0.85 15.71 -8.09
N ASP A 76 0.09 16.51 -7.59
CA ASP A 76 1.40 16.06 -7.07
C ASP A 76 1.40 15.82 -5.55
N SER A 77 0.22 15.87 -4.92
CA SER A 77 0.07 15.63 -3.49
C SER A 77 0.48 14.20 -3.12
N ILE A 78 1.01 14.05 -1.91
CA ILE A 78 1.25 12.73 -1.32
C ILE A 78 -0.11 12.23 -0.88
N LYS A 79 -0.56 11.13 -1.49
CA LYS A 79 -1.86 10.51 -1.25
C LYS A 79 -1.85 9.63 0.00
N HIS A 80 -0.74 8.94 0.24
CA HIS A 80 -0.50 8.13 1.43
C HIS A 80 0.99 7.90 1.68
N ILE A 81 1.30 7.34 2.84
CA ILE A 81 2.64 6.92 3.24
C ILE A 81 2.65 5.41 3.37
N GLU A 82 3.59 4.76 2.71
CA GLU A 82 3.90 3.34 2.92
C GLU A 82 4.94 3.22 4.03
N GLY A 83 4.69 2.34 5.01
CA GLY A 83 5.62 2.04 6.09
C GLY A 83 6.17 0.61 5.97
N LEU A 84 7.48 0.45 6.18
CA LEU A 84 8.15 -0.85 6.31
C LEU A 84 8.68 -0.99 7.73
N ILE A 85 8.36 -2.12 8.37
CA ILE A 85 8.76 -2.45 9.74
C ILE A 85 9.32 -3.87 9.74
N THR A 86 10.55 -4.08 10.23
CA THR A 86 11.22 -5.39 10.38
C THR A 86 12.34 -5.33 11.42
#